data_AF-A0AA39G3S1-F1
#
_entry.id   AF-A0AA39G3S1-F1
#
_cell.length_a   1.000
_cell.length_b   1.000
_cell.length_c   1.000
_cell.angle_alpha   90.00
_cell.angle_beta   90.00
_cell.angle_gamma   90.00
#
_symmetry.space_group_name_H-M   'P 1'
#
loop_
_entity.id
_entity.type
_entity.pdbx_description
1 polymer ?
#
loop_
_entity_poly.entity_id
_entity_poly.type
_entity_poly.pdbx_seq_one_letter_code
_entity_poly.pdbx_strand_id
1 'polypeptide(L)'
;MAKIFATISQNWLEEKSSHDRDVMIKYARISRILTICGWISSVECVILYHAPVAFNTVVRTINNITDIPGALFAIQSVYFYDVTPPHIYRMTVSSQVIANSLGSLIYTGSDCELLYHSVYNCNWTSLTCNEYSQITLLLLRTKKPLCITFGKFAPLTLSTFAQICKTSCGWVSVLLTMKN
;
A
#
# COMPACT_ATOMS: atom_id res chain seq x y z
N MET A 1 14.07 23.18 -8.17
CA MET A 1 12.80 22.52 -8.55
C MET A 1 12.19 23.10 -9.82
N ALA A 2 11.73 24.35 -9.84
CA ALA A 2 11.12 24.97 -11.03
C ALA A 2 12.02 24.90 -12.27
N LYS A 3 13.34 25.12 -12.12
CA LYS A 3 14.30 25.07 -13.22
C LYS A 3 14.44 23.69 -13.86
N ILE A 4 14.54 22.62 -13.05
CA ILE A 4 14.63 21.23 -13.55
C ILE A 4 13.33 20.81 -14.22
N PHE A 5 12.17 21.09 -13.61
CA PHE A 5 10.88 20.79 -14.24
C PHE A 5 10.64 21.60 -15.51
N ALA A 6 11.08 22.85 -15.56
CA ALA A 6 11.06 23.68 -16.76
C ALA A 6 11.99 23.13 -17.84
N THR A 7 13.21 22.71 -17.48
CA THR A 7 14.17 22.09 -18.40
C THR A 7 13.63 20.77 -18.94
N ILE A 8 13.07 19.90 -18.08
CA ILE A 8 12.41 18.66 -18.48
C ILE A 8 11.23 18.97 -19.40
N SER A 9 10.35 19.91 -19.01
CA SER A 9 9.20 20.35 -19.80
C SER A 9 9.60 20.87 -21.17
N GLN A 10 10.63 21.70 -21.26
CA GLN A 10 11.16 22.17 -22.55
C GLN A 10 11.77 21.02 -23.36
N ASN A 11 12.54 20.13 -22.72
CA ASN A 11 13.08 18.94 -23.37
C ASN A 11 11.97 18.05 -23.94
N TRP A 12 10.81 17.98 -23.29
CA TRP A 12 9.65 17.22 -23.77
C TRP A 12 8.98 17.84 -25.01
N LEU A 13 9.17 19.14 -25.24
CA LEU A 13 8.62 19.86 -26.40
C LEU A 13 9.54 19.79 -27.62
N GLU A 14 10.80 19.41 -27.44
CA GLU A 14 11.75 19.20 -28.53
C GLU A 14 11.42 17.93 -29.31
N GLU A 15 11.61 17.96 -30.63
CA GLU A 15 11.45 16.79 -31.48
C GLU A 15 12.45 15.69 -31.06
N LYS A 16 11.93 14.59 -30.52
CA LYS A 16 12.77 13.51 -30.01
C LYS A 16 13.39 12.72 -31.15
N SER A 17 14.67 12.37 -30.99
CA SER A 17 15.34 11.40 -31.85
C SER A 17 14.63 10.04 -31.76
N SER A 18 14.70 9.24 -32.83
CA SER A 18 14.18 7.86 -32.82
C SER A 18 14.83 7.02 -31.72
N HIS A 19 16.12 7.25 -31.44
CA HIS A 19 16.83 6.59 -30.34
C HIS A 19 16.24 6.95 -28.97
N ASP A 20 15.95 8.23 -28.71
CA ASP A 20 15.40 8.70 -27.44
C ASP A 20 14.00 8.11 -27.20
N ARG A 21 13.17 8.01 -28.25
CA ARG A 21 11.85 7.38 -28.16
C ARG A 21 11.94 5.92 -27.74
N ASP A 22 12.86 5.15 -28.30
CA ASP A 22 13.05 3.74 -27.96
C ASP A 22 13.50 3.57 -26.50
N VAL A 23 14.41 4.42 -26.04
CA VAL A 23 14.86 4.46 -24.64
C VAL A 23 13.70 4.79 -23.70
N MET A 24 12.88 5.78 -24.04
CA MET A 24 11.70 6.16 -23.24
C MET A 24 10.67 5.03 -23.16
N ILE A 25 10.38 4.35 -24.28
CA ILE A 25 9.46 3.20 -24.32
C ILE A 25 10.00 2.03 -23.49
N LYS A 26 11.31 1.74 -23.58
CA LYS A 26 11.97 0.70 -22.78
C LYS A 26 11.77 0.93 -21.29
N TYR A 27 12.04 2.13 -20.80
CA TYR A 27 11.90 2.44 -19.39
C TYR A 27 10.46 2.57 -18.92
N ALA A 28 9.54 3.04 -19.76
CA ALA A 28 8.11 2.99 -19.48
C ALA A 28 7.62 1.55 -19.26
N ARG A 29 8.12 0.59 -20.06
CA ARG A 29 7.83 -0.84 -19.88
C ARG A 29 8.42 -1.39 -18.59
N ILE A 30 9.69 -1.11 -18.29
CA ILE A 30 10.36 -1.53 -17.05
C ILE A 30 9.59 -1.00 -15.82
N SER A 31 9.23 0.29 -15.82
CA SER A 31 8.45 0.89 -14.73
C SER A 31 7.07 0.24 -14.57
N ARG A 32 6.41 -0.13 -15.67
CA ARG A 32 5.14 -0.86 -15.64
C ARG A 32 5.31 -2.26 -15.05
N ILE A 33 6.38 -2.97 -15.41
CA ILE A 33 6.71 -4.29 -14.84
C ILE A 33 6.96 -4.18 -13.34
N LEU A 34 7.78 -3.22 -12.89
CA LEU A 34 8.03 -2.97 -11.46
C LEU A 34 6.74 -2.69 -10.69
N THR A 35 5.83 -1.91 -11.28
CA THR A 35 4.51 -1.66 -10.69
C THR A 35 3.74 -2.97 -10.53
N ILE A 36 3.64 -3.78 -11.60
CA ILE A 36 2.92 -5.06 -11.57
C ILE A 36 3.53 -6.02 -10.55
N CYS A 37 4.87 -6.13 -10.51
CA CYS A 37 5.56 -6.96 -9.53
C CYS A 37 5.26 -6.52 -8.09
N GLY A 38 5.24 -5.21 -7.82
CA GLY A 38 4.88 -4.68 -6.50
C GLY A 38 3.45 -5.06 -6.08
N TRP A 39 2.51 -5.00 -7.01
CA TRP A 39 1.13 -5.45 -6.76
C TRP A 39 1.05 -6.96 -6.48
N ILE A 40 1.77 -7.76 -7.27
CA ILE A 40 1.82 -9.22 -7.07
C ILE A 40 2.42 -9.55 -5.71
N SER A 41 3.53 -8.92 -5.33
CA SER A 41 4.15 -9.14 -4.02
C SER A 41 3.23 -8.74 -2.87
N SER A 42 2.46 -7.65 -2.99
CA SER A 42 1.49 -7.26 -1.95
C SER A 42 0.36 -8.28 -1.80
N VAL A 43 -0.18 -8.81 -2.91
CA VAL A 43 -1.22 -9.85 -2.88
C VAL A 43 -0.67 -11.16 -2.30
N GLU A 44 0.54 -11.54 -2.70
CA GLU A 44 1.22 -12.75 -2.21
C GLU A 44 1.42 -12.71 -0.70
N CYS A 45 1.88 -11.59 -0.13
CA CYS A 45 2.05 -11.44 1.32
C CYS A 45 0.75 -11.66 2.09
N VAL A 46 -0.39 -11.15 1.59
CA VAL A 46 -1.69 -11.35 2.23
C VAL A 46 -2.10 -12.83 2.18
N ILE A 47 -1.91 -13.49 1.04
CA ILE A 47 -2.24 -14.92 0.88
C ILE A 47 -1.36 -15.78 1.79
N LEU A 48 -0.04 -15.58 1.78
CA LEU A 48 0.90 -16.34 2.61
C LEU A 48 0.63 -16.16 4.10
N TYR A 49 0.15 -14.98 4.52
CA TYR A 49 -0.20 -14.73 5.91
C TYR A 49 -1.49 -15.44 6.34
N HIS A 50 -2.53 -15.45 5.49
CA HIS A 50 -3.83 -16.02 5.84
C HIS A 50 -3.98 -17.52 5.52
N ALA A 51 -3.29 -18.03 4.49
CA ALA A 51 -3.45 -19.41 4.02
C ALA A 51 -3.11 -20.46 5.09
N PRO A 52 -2.02 -20.36 5.87
CA PRO A 52 -1.70 -21.33 6.90
C PRO A 52 -2.81 -21.48 7.96
N VAL A 53 -3.49 -20.37 8.27
CA VAL A 53 -4.60 -20.35 9.22
C VAL A 53 -5.84 -20.98 8.62
N ALA A 54 -6.12 -20.70 7.35
CA ALA A 54 -7.25 -21.30 6.62
C ALA A 54 -7.14 -22.83 6.50
N PHE A 55 -5.92 -23.36 6.37
CA PHE A 55 -5.64 -24.80 6.31
C PHE A 55 -5.35 -25.44 7.68
N ASN A 56 -5.50 -24.71 8.78
CA ASN A 56 -5.20 -25.19 10.14
C ASN A 56 -3.77 -25.78 10.29
N THR A 57 -2.81 -25.28 9.51
CA THR A 57 -1.40 -25.73 9.59
C THR A 57 -0.57 -24.91 10.56
N VAL A 58 -1.13 -23.85 11.15
CA VAL A 58 -0.44 -22.99 12.11
C VAL A 58 -0.37 -23.66 13.47
N VAL A 59 0.85 -24.02 13.87
CA VAL A 59 1.18 -24.38 15.26
C VAL A 59 1.58 -23.10 15.98
N ARG A 60 0.65 -22.52 16.75
CA ARG A 60 0.91 -21.34 17.58
C ARG A 60 0.53 -21.61 19.03
N THR A 61 1.32 -21.07 19.95
CA THR A 61 1.01 -21.13 21.39
C THR A 61 -0.28 -20.36 21.65
N ILE A 62 -1.27 -21.03 22.25
CA ILE A 62 -2.56 -20.44 22.62
C ILE A 62 -2.33 -19.61 23.89
N ASN A 63 -2.09 -18.32 23.72
CA ASN A 63 -1.87 -17.37 24.82
C ASN A 63 -2.96 -16.30 24.91
N ASN A 64 -3.84 -16.18 23.92
CA ASN A 64 -4.97 -15.24 23.93
C ASN A 64 -6.29 -15.97 24.19
N ILE A 65 -7.19 -15.33 24.93
CA ILE A 65 -8.52 -15.85 25.28
C ILE A 65 -9.42 -16.06 24.05
N THR A 66 -9.14 -15.38 22.94
CA THR A 66 -9.87 -15.51 21.66
C THR A 66 -9.29 -16.58 20.72
N ASP A 67 -8.26 -17.32 21.13
CA ASP A 67 -7.65 -18.40 20.32
C ASP A 67 -8.39 -19.73 20.51
N ILE A 68 -9.37 -19.99 19.64
CA ILE A 68 -10.18 -21.21 19.66
C ILE A 68 -9.43 -22.35 18.93
N PRO A 69 -9.25 -23.53 19.54
CA PRO A 69 -8.63 -24.68 18.87
C PRO A 69 -9.34 -25.04 17.56
N GLY A 70 -8.59 -25.06 16.45
CA GLY A 70 -9.11 -25.37 15.10
C GLY A 70 -9.87 -24.24 14.40
N ALA A 71 -10.04 -23.07 15.05
CA ALA A 71 -10.65 -21.86 14.49
C ALA A 71 -9.79 -20.64 14.85
N LEU A 72 -8.52 -20.71 14.46
CA LEU A 72 -7.54 -19.66 14.74
C LEU A 72 -7.78 -18.43 13.84
N PHE A 73 -7.38 -17.25 14.31
CA PHE A 73 -7.34 -16.03 13.52
C PHE A 73 -5.91 -15.75 13.06
N ALA A 74 -5.75 -15.11 11.90
CA ALA A 74 -4.43 -14.72 11.40
C ALA A 74 -3.84 -13.59 12.23
N ILE A 75 -4.64 -12.56 12.48
CA ILE A 75 -4.28 -11.47 13.39
C ILE A 75 -4.73 -11.87 14.79
N GLN A 76 -3.79 -11.88 15.72
CA GLN A 76 -4.09 -12.05 17.14
C GLN A 76 -4.54 -10.71 17.72
N SER A 77 -5.84 -10.58 17.97
CA SER A 77 -6.40 -9.41 18.64
C SER A 77 -7.44 -9.80 19.69
N VAL A 78 -7.63 -8.92 20.67
CA VAL A 78 -8.71 -9.04 21.66
C VAL A 78 -9.97 -8.44 21.07
N TYR A 79 -11.06 -9.22 21.02
CA TYR A 79 -12.34 -8.80 20.48
C TYR A 79 -13.32 -8.44 21.60
N PHE A 80 -14.05 -7.33 21.44
CA PHE A 80 -15.07 -6.88 22.40
C PHE A 80 -16.41 -7.61 22.26
N TYR A 81 -16.47 -8.69 21.48
CA TYR A 81 -17.66 -9.48 21.20
C TYR A 81 -17.30 -10.97 21.15
N ASP A 82 -18.29 -11.83 21.36
CA ASP A 82 -18.09 -13.28 21.30
C ASP A 82 -17.88 -13.73 19.85
N VAL A 83 -16.68 -14.26 19.58
CA VAL A 83 -16.24 -14.75 18.27
C VAL A 83 -16.47 -16.25 18.09
N THR A 84 -16.95 -16.95 19.13
CA THR A 84 -17.20 -18.39 19.13
C THR A 84 -18.26 -18.83 18.10
N PRO A 85 -19.37 -18.09 17.91
CA PRO A 85 -20.38 -18.49 16.93
C PRO A 85 -19.82 -18.51 15.50
N PRO A 86 -20.10 -19.56 14.69
CA PRO A 86 -19.43 -19.79 13.42
C PRO A 86 -19.70 -18.70 12.38
N HIS A 87 -20.86 -18.03 12.46
CA HIS A 87 -21.19 -16.91 11.58
C HIS A 87 -20.38 -15.66 11.91
N ILE A 88 -20.23 -15.34 13.20
CA ILE A 88 -19.39 -14.23 13.66
C ILE A 88 -17.93 -14.50 13.33
N TYR A 89 -17.43 -15.71 13.58
CA TYR A 89 -16.08 -16.12 13.20
C TYR A 89 -15.76 -15.81 11.73
N ARG A 90 -16.63 -16.23 10.80
CA ARG A 90 -16.46 -15.98 9.36
C ARG A 90 -16.50 -14.49 9.00
N MET A 91 -17.38 -13.72 9.65
CA MET A 91 -17.41 -12.27 9.47
C MET A 91 -16.12 -11.61 9.97
N THR A 92 -15.59 -12.05 11.11
CA THR A 92 -14.33 -11.54 11.67
C THR A 92 -13.13 -11.90 10.79
N VAL A 93 -13.03 -13.13 10.27
CA VAL A 93 -11.97 -13.50 9.31
C VAL A 93 -12.07 -12.63 8.05
N SER A 94 -13.28 -12.42 7.53
CA SER A 94 -13.50 -11.59 6.35
C SER A 94 -13.08 -10.14 6.60
N SER A 95 -13.41 -9.58 7.76
CA SER A 95 -13.02 -8.22 8.13
C SER A 95 -11.50 -8.08 8.31
N GLN A 96 -10.82 -9.10 8.87
CA GLN A 96 -9.35 -9.12 8.95
C GLN A 96 -8.70 -9.09 7.56
N VAL A 97 -9.17 -9.92 6.62
CA VAL A 97 -8.63 -9.96 5.25
C VAL A 97 -8.82 -8.61 4.56
N ILE A 98 -10.01 -8.00 4.70
CA ILE A 98 -10.30 -6.67 4.14
C ILE A 98 -9.39 -5.61 4.76
N ALA A 99 -9.28 -5.58 6.10
CA ALA A 99 -8.46 -4.60 6.81
C ALA A 99 -6.98 -4.72 6.44
N ASN A 100 -6.45 -5.94 6.37
CA ASN A 100 -5.06 -6.20 6.01
C ASN A 100 -4.78 -5.83 4.54
N SER A 101 -5.72 -6.11 3.63
CA SER A 101 -5.62 -5.70 2.23
C SER A 101 -5.57 -4.18 2.09
N LEU A 102 -6.45 -3.47 2.79
CA LEU A 102 -6.44 -2.00 2.79
C LEU A 102 -5.14 -1.43 3.39
N GLY A 103 -4.66 -2.01 4.50
CA GLY A 103 -3.39 -1.63 5.13
C GLY A 103 -2.19 -1.83 4.20
N SER A 104 -2.14 -2.98 3.50
CA SER A 104 -1.09 -3.27 2.51
C SER A 104 -1.07 -2.25 1.37
N LEU A 105 -2.23 -1.88 0.83
CA LEU A 105 -2.35 -0.85 -0.21
C LEU A 105 -1.83 0.52 0.25
N ILE A 106 -2.19 0.90 1.47
CA ILE A 106 -1.75 2.17 2.07
C ILE A 106 -0.22 2.16 2.26
N TYR A 107 0.33 1.05 2.75
CA TYR A 107 1.76 0.89 2.99
C TYR A 107 2.58 0.99 1.70
N THR A 108 2.17 0.29 0.63
CA THR A 108 2.83 0.41 -0.69
C THR A 108 2.79 1.85 -1.22
N GLY A 109 1.70 2.58 -0.97
CA GLY A 109 1.58 4.00 -1.30
C GLY A 109 2.58 4.88 -0.54
N SER A 110 2.73 4.66 0.76
CA SER A 110 3.70 5.37 1.61
C SER A 110 5.16 5.05 1.25
N ASP A 111 5.48 3.79 0.93
CA ASP A 111 6.82 3.41 0.47
C ASP A 111 7.21 4.12 -0.82
N CYS A 112 6.26 4.33 -1.74
CA CYS A 112 6.49 5.08 -2.96
C CYS A 112 6.83 6.56 -2.69
N GLU A 113 6.25 7.16 -1.65
CA GLU A 113 6.54 8.54 -1.23
C GLU A 113 7.92 8.64 -0.57
N LEU A 114 8.30 7.66 0.24
CA LEU A 114 9.65 7.55 0.81
C LEU A 114 10.69 7.37 -0.29
N LEU A 115 10.44 6.46 -1.24
CA LEU A 115 11.31 6.23 -2.40
C LEU A 115 11.49 7.53 -3.20
N TYR A 116 10.41 8.28 -3.44
CA TYR A 116 10.48 9.60 -4.06
C TYR A 116 11.40 10.55 -3.30
N HIS A 117 11.27 10.63 -1.97
CA HIS A 117 12.10 11.50 -1.14
C HIS A 117 13.58 11.09 -1.13
N SER A 118 13.87 9.79 -1.06
CA SER A 118 15.24 9.26 -1.09
C SER A 118 15.90 9.52 -2.44
N VAL A 119 15.16 9.29 -3.54
CA VAL A 119 15.62 9.59 -4.88
C VAL A 119 15.84 11.10 -5.05
N TYR A 120 14.90 11.92 -4.58
CA TYR A 120 15.00 13.38 -4.60
C TYR A 120 16.27 13.91 -3.94
N ASN A 121 16.65 13.35 -2.79
CA ASN A 121 17.84 13.73 -2.03
C ASN A 121 19.14 13.10 -2.54
N CYS A 122 19.09 12.22 -3.54
CA CYS A 122 20.26 11.55 -4.08
C CYS A 122 21.15 12.55 -4.86
N ASN A 123 22.46 12.30 -4.94
CA ASN A 123 23.36 13.19 -5.68
C ASN A 123 23.20 13.00 -7.20
N TRP A 124 22.32 13.79 -7.81
CA TRP A 124 22.01 13.79 -9.23
C TRP A 124 23.20 14.07 -10.14
N THR A 125 24.25 14.72 -9.61
CA THR A 125 25.39 15.21 -10.40
C THR A 125 26.43 14.14 -10.71
N SER A 126 26.42 13.02 -9.98
CA SER A 126 27.31 11.88 -10.22
C SER A 126 26.70 10.78 -11.10
N LEU A 127 25.48 10.97 -11.59
CA LEU A 127 24.73 9.98 -12.36
C LEU A 127 24.97 10.12 -13.87
N THR A 128 25.09 9.00 -14.57
CA THR A 128 25.24 8.99 -16.03
C THR A 128 23.95 9.43 -16.73
N CYS A 129 24.04 9.96 -17.96
CA CYS A 129 22.86 10.42 -18.73
C CYS A 129 21.76 9.35 -18.86
N ASN A 130 22.14 8.07 -18.90
CA ASN A 130 21.20 6.96 -19.01
C ASN A 130 20.47 6.67 -17.68
N GLU A 131 21.17 6.78 -16.55
CA GLU A 131 20.58 6.67 -15.21
C GLU A 131 19.65 7.86 -14.90
N TYR A 132 20.02 9.05 -15.37
CA TYR A 132 19.22 10.26 -15.19
C TYR A 132 17.81 10.12 -15.79
N SER A 133 17.69 9.48 -16.96
CA SER A 133 16.41 9.22 -17.63
C SER A 133 15.55 8.21 -16.85
N GLN A 134 16.16 7.14 -16.34
CA GLN A 134 15.47 6.14 -15.50
C GLN A 134 14.91 6.76 -14.22
N ILE A 135 15.74 7.53 -13.52
CA ILE A 135 15.36 8.14 -12.25
C ILE A 135 14.34 9.26 -12.47
N THR A 136 14.41 9.98 -13.59
CA THR A 136 13.39 10.97 -13.97
C THR A 136 12.02 10.32 -14.23
N LEU A 137 11.98 9.17 -14.90
CA LEU A 137 10.75 8.41 -15.09
C LEU A 137 10.20 7.86 -13.77
N LEU A 138 11.08 7.41 -12.87
CA LEU A 138 10.73 6.98 -11.52
C LEU A 138 10.12 8.15 -10.71
N LEU A 139 10.77 9.32 -10.71
CA LEU A 139 10.29 10.57 -10.08
C LEU A 139 8.94 11.04 -10.63
N LEU A 140 8.77 11.04 -11.95
CA LEU A 140 7.51 11.45 -12.61
C LEU A 140 6.36 10.51 -12.27
N ARG A 141 6.67 9.21 -12.11
CA ARG A 141 5.72 8.18 -11.71
C ARG A 141 5.32 8.33 -10.24
N THR A 142 6.27 8.53 -9.33
CA THR A 142 6.00 8.69 -7.89
C THR A 142 5.35 10.04 -7.56
N LYS A 143 5.55 11.09 -8.38
CA LYS A 143 4.87 12.38 -8.22
C LYS A 143 3.35 12.31 -8.44
N LYS A 144 2.87 11.29 -9.17
CA LYS A 144 1.49 10.87 -9.10
C LYS A 144 1.45 9.75 -8.08
N PRO A 145 1.22 10.03 -6.78
CA PRO A 145 0.96 8.96 -5.83
C PRO A 145 -0.05 8.01 -6.46
N LEU A 146 0.11 6.70 -6.23
CA LEU A 146 -0.96 5.73 -6.45
C LEU A 146 -2.11 6.10 -5.49
N CYS A 147 -2.73 7.26 -5.70
CA CYS A 147 -3.86 7.79 -4.98
C CYS A 147 -5.07 7.02 -5.48
N ILE A 148 -5.18 5.78 -5.02
CA ILE A 148 -6.42 5.04 -5.08
C ILE A 148 -7.43 5.91 -4.35
N THR A 149 -8.33 6.53 -5.10
CA THR A 149 -9.35 7.41 -4.54
C THR A 149 -10.56 6.55 -4.28
N PHE A 150 -11.06 6.47 -3.04
CA PHE A 150 -12.28 5.70 -2.77
C PHE A 150 -13.46 6.41 -3.42
N GLY A 151 -13.94 5.88 -4.56
CA GLY A 151 -15.10 6.42 -5.29
C GLY A 151 -14.97 7.89 -5.74
N LYS A 152 -13.74 8.43 -5.87
CA LYS A 152 -13.42 9.87 -6.05
C LYS A 152 -13.68 10.77 -4.82
N PHE A 153 -14.10 10.24 -3.67
CA PHE A 153 -14.43 11.04 -2.49
C PHE A 153 -13.20 11.42 -1.65
N ALA A 154 -12.24 10.52 -1.49
CA ALA A 154 -11.02 10.79 -0.73
C ALA A 154 -9.84 9.96 -1.22
N PRO A 155 -8.61 10.50 -1.22
CA PRO A 155 -7.41 9.71 -1.50
C PRO A 155 -7.15 8.72 -0.35
N LEU A 156 -6.91 7.45 -0.67
CA LEU A 156 -6.38 6.48 0.30
C LEU A 156 -4.92 6.84 0.59
N THR A 157 -4.70 7.52 1.71
CA THR A 157 -3.37 7.80 2.27
C THR A 157 -3.36 7.34 3.72
N LEU A 158 -2.16 7.19 4.30
CA LEU A 158 -2.02 6.84 5.70
C LEU A 158 -2.74 7.86 6.62
N SER A 159 -2.75 9.13 6.22
CA SER A 159 -3.46 10.20 6.93
C SER A 159 -4.98 10.00 6.93
N THR A 160 -5.60 9.73 5.78
CA THR A 160 -7.06 9.50 5.72
C THR A 160 -7.46 8.23 6.45
N PHE A 161 -6.66 7.17 6.38
CA PHE A 161 -6.87 5.97 7.19
C PHE A 161 -6.82 6.26 8.68
N ALA A 162 -5.79 6.98 9.16
CA ALA A 162 -5.69 7.36 10.57
C ALA A 162 -6.88 8.22 11.02
N GLN A 163 -7.39 9.10 10.16
CA GLN A 163 -8.60 9.87 10.45
C GLN A 163 -9.85 8.99 10.54
N ILE A 164 -10.00 8.01 9.65
CA ILE A 164 -11.09 7.02 9.74
C ILE A 164 -11.00 6.24 11.06
N CYS A 165 -9.82 5.75 11.43
CA CYS A 165 -9.63 5.05 12.71
C CYS A 165 -9.99 5.94 13.91
N LYS A 166 -9.56 7.21 13.90
CA LYS A 166 -9.91 8.17 14.96
C LYS A 166 -11.42 8.40 15.06
N THR A 167 -12.10 8.61 13.94
CA THR A 167 -13.55 8.84 13.94
C THR A 167 -14.31 7.58 14.36
N SER A 168 -13.90 6.39 13.90
CA SER A 168 -14.47 5.11 14.33
C SER A 168 -14.32 4.90 15.84
N CYS A 169 -13.13 5.11 16.40
CA CYS A 169 -12.91 5.03 17.85
C CYS A 169 -13.77 6.06 18.60
N GLY A 170 -13.91 7.27 18.07
CA GLY A 170 -14.78 8.30 18.64
C GLY A 170 -16.24 7.86 18.72
N TRP A 171 -16.79 7.28 17.65
CA TRP A 171 -18.16 6.74 17.65
C TRP A 171 -18.34 5.57 18.61
N VAL A 172 -17.36 4.66 18.69
CA VAL A 172 -17.39 3.57 19.67
C VAL A 172 -17.43 4.12 21.10
N SER A 173 -16.62 5.13 21.42
CA SER A 173 -16.65 5.78 22.73
C SER A 173 -18.02 6.40 23.04
N VAL A 174 -18.62 7.12 22.09
CA VAL A 174 -19.97 7.70 22.26
C VAL A 174 -21.02 6.61 22.51
N LEU A 175 -21.01 5.54 21.72
CA LEU A 175 -21.96 4.43 21.88
C LEU A 175 -21.78 3.69 23.22
N LEU A 176 -20.54 3.54 23.68
CA LEU A 176 -20.26 2.95 25.00
C LEU A 176 -20.78 3.83 26.14
N THR A 177 -20.63 5.15 26.03
CA THR A 177 -21.17 6.09 27.03
C THR A 177 -22.69 6.13 27.03
N MET A 178 -23.35 5.99 25.88
CA MET A 178 -24.82 5.99 25.78
C MET A 178 -25.49 4.68 26.25
N LYS A 179 -24.73 3.58 26.32
CA LYS A 179 -25.23 2.28 26.78
C LYS A 179 -25.21 2.15 28.31
N ASN A 180 -24.45 2.99 29.00
CA ASN A 180 -24.44 3.16 30.45
C ASN A 180 -25.44 4.23 30.88
#